data_AF-A0A831NWE2-F1
#
_entry.id   AF-A0A831NWE2-F1
#
_cell.length_a   1.000
_cell.length_b   1.000
_cell.length_c   1.000
_cell.angle_alpha   90.00
_cell.angle_beta   90.00
_cell.angle_gamma   90.00
#
_symmetry.space_group_name_H-M   'P 1'
#
loop_
_entity.id
_entity.type
_entity.pdbx_description
1 polymer ?
#
loop_
_entity_poly.entity_id
_entity_poly.type
_entity_poly.pdbx_seq_one_letter_code
_entity_poly.pdbx_strand_id
1 'polypeptide(L)'
;NDNGALCARLFSRVRFKAMTRLKEHGEILFPPAAESNRAEVAAISPAPLAGPVIEVEVDRIYRELVPFGPAYHTLQDTLFLSGQGAWGKLKAPVLPAVGSMQEIIGSPFPLDGALHAACVLGQRSADFVPFPVELGRRIVRRPTQAGGSYITRVVPVSRTSDELVFDLGIFDNDGQIYETVTGVRMRDVSRGTIKPPAWMKK
;
A
#
# COMPACT_ATOMS: atom_id res chain seq x y z
N ASN A 1 7.76 -22.57 16.20
CA ASN A 1 6.92 -23.34 15.26
C ASN A 1 7.81 -24.30 14.50
N ASP A 2 7.46 -25.58 14.52
CA ASP A 2 8.27 -26.70 14.02
C ASP A 2 8.43 -26.76 12.49
N ASN A 3 7.84 -25.81 11.76
CA ASN A 3 7.89 -25.75 10.29
C ASN A 3 8.97 -24.80 9.75
N GLY A 4 9.80 -24.19 10.60
CA GLY A 4 10.87 -23.25 10.17
C GLY A 4 10.40 -21.84 9.79
N ALA A 5 9.10 -21.53 9.97
CA ALA A 5 8.56 -20.19 9.80
C ALA A 5 8.87 -19.30 11.02
N LEU A 6 9.21 -18.04 10.78
CA LEU A 6 9.45 -17.05 11.83
C LEU A 6 8.24 -16.11 11.93
N CYS A 7 7.65 -16.00 13.13
CA CYS A 7 6.62 -14.99 13.42
C CYS A 7 7.22 -13.88 14.29
N ALA A 8 6.99 -12.64 13.90
CA ALA A 8 7.36 -11.45 14.66
C ALA A 8 6.12 -10.61 14.95
N ARG A 9 5.97 -10.14 16.20
CA ARG A 9 4.87 -9.28 16.63
C ARG A 9 5.40 -8.02 17.27
N LEU A 10 4.78 -6.88 16.95
CA LEU A 10 5.12 -5.59 17.54
C LEU A 10 4.12 -5.23 18.62
N PHE A 11 4.62 -5.06 19.85
CA PHE A 11 3.83 -4.61 20.98
C PHE A 11 4.34 -3.27 21.50
N SER A 12 3.43 -2.40 21.96
CA SER A 12 3.78 -1.30 22.86
C SER A 12 3.11 -1.46 24.22
N ARG A 13 3.78 -0.97 25.27
CA ARG A 13 3.18 -0.86 26.60
C ARG A 13 2.32 0.41 26.64
N VAL A 14 1.05 0.25 26.94
CA VAL A 14 0.12 1.36 27.13
C VAL A 14 -0.31 1.38 28.59
N ARG A 15 -0.09 2.51 29.25
CA ARG A 15 -0.54 2.74 30.63
C ARG A 15 -1.89 3.44 30.60
N PHE A 16 -2.87 2.85 31.26
CA PHE A 16 -4.18 3.46 31.45
C PHE A 16 -4.51 3.47 32.94
N LYS A 17 -4.41 4.65 33.56
CA LYS A 17 -4.46 4.83 35.02
C LYS A 17 -3.44 3.93 35.74
N ALA A 18 -3.91 3.07 36.66
CA ALA A 18 -3.08 2.14 37.43
C ALA A 18 -2.76 0.83 36.69
N MET A 19 -3.40 0.56 35.54
CA MET A 19 -3.16 -0.66 34.77
C MET A 19 -2.18 -0.43 33.62
N THR A 20 -1.29 -1.39 33.40
CA THR A 20 -0.44 -1.47 32.20
C THR A 20 -0.92 -2.63 31.33
N ARG A 21 -1.12 -2.38 30.04
CA ARG A 21 -1.50 -3.41 29.05
C ARG A 21 -0.49 -3.41 27.91
N LEU A 22 -0.28 -4.58 27.30
CA LEU A 22 0.39 -4.66 26.01
C LEU A 22 -0.65 -4.46 24.91
N LYS A 23 -0.35 -3.54 23.99
CA LYS A 23 -1.12 -3.33 22.76
C LYS A 23 -0.31 -3.89 21.60
N GLU A 24 -0.87 -4.85 20.90
CA GLU A 24 -0.33 -5.34 19.63
C GLU A 24 -0.63 -4.32 18.51
N HIS A 25 0.36 -4.04 17.68
CA HIS A 25 0.24 -3.15 16.52
C HIS A 25 0.26 -3.89 15.20
N GLY A 26 0.86 -5.08 15.17
CA GLY A 26 0.93 -5.89 13.97
C GLY A 26 1.73 -7.18 14.18
N GLU A 27 1.50 -8.11 13.27
CA GLU A 27 2.17 -9.40 13.17
C GLU A 27 2.71 -9.55 11.75
N ILE A 28 3.89 -10.15 11.62
CA ILE A 28 4.48 -10.54 10.34
C ILE A 28 4.91 -12.00 10.45
N LEU A 29 4.57 -12.78 9.42
CA LEU A 29 5.03 -14.15 9.24
C LEU A 29 6.03 -14.20 8.09
N PHE A 30 7.23 -14.69 8.36
CA PHE A 30 8.24 -15.02 7.37
C PHE A 30 8.18 -16.54 7.10
N PRO A 31 7.74 -16.96 5.89
CA PRO A 31 7.66 -18.37 5.56
C PRO A 31 9.06 -18.98 5.40
N PRO A 32 9.19 -20.32 5.49
CA PRO A 32 10.45 -21.01 5.23
C PRO A 32 10.95 -20.76 3.80
N ALA A 33 12.26 -20.75 3.60
CA ALA A 33 12.89 -20.43 2.31
C ALA A 33 12.45 -21.36 1.15
N ALA A 34 12.02 -22.59 1.44
CA ALA A 34 11.53 -23.53 0.41
C ALA A 34 10.13 -23.17 -0.12
N GLU A 35 9.31 -22.47 0.66
CA GLU A 35 7.94 -22.07 0.29
C GLU A 35 7.89 -20.70 -0.39
N SER A 36 8.91 -19.85 -0.17
CA SER A 36 8.96 -18.49 -0.73
C SER A 36 9.03 -18.48 -2.27
N ASN A 37 9.63 -19.51 -2.88
CA ASN A 37 9.79 -19.66 -4.33
C ASN A 37 8.55 -20.22 -5.06
N ARG A 38 7.54 -20.75 -4.36
CA ARG A 38 6.51 -21.62 -4.99
C ARG A 38 5.21 -20.90 -5.37
N ALA A 39 4.90 -19.77 -4.74
CA ALA A 39 3.69 -19.00 -5.05
C ALA A 39 3.98 -17.93 -6.09
N GLU A 40 3.81 -18.29 -7.36
CA GLU A 40 3.72 -17.34 -8.47
C GLU A 40 2.46 -16.51 -8.28
N VAL A 41 2.63 -15.23 -7.96
CA VAL A 41 1.52 -14.28 -7.91
C VAL A 41 1.09 -14.04 -9.36
N ALA A 42 -0.23 -14.08 -9.64
CA ALA A 42 -0.74 -13.69 -10.94
C ALA A 42 -0.12 -12.34 -11.35
N ALA A 43 0.54 -12.32 -12.51
CA ALA A 43 1.39 -11.19 -12.88
C ALA A 43 0.56 -9.91 -13.00
N ILE A 44 0.75 -8.97 -12.07
CA ILE A 44 0.21 -7.62 -12.17
C ILE A 44 0.94 -6.93 -13.32
N SER A 45 0.20 -6.50 -14.34
CA SER A 45 0.79 -5.79 -15.48
C SER A 45 1.15 -4.35 -15.09
N PRO A 46 2.37 -3.87 -15.41
CA PRO A 46 2.77 -2.48 -15.19
C PRO A 46 2.14 -1.52 -16.21
N ALA A 47 1.47 -2.05 -17.24
CA ALA A 47 0.90 -1.24 -18.31
C ALA A 47 -0.12 -0.22 -17.77
N PRO A 48 -0.19 0.98 -18.39
CA PRO A 48 -1.26 1.93 -18.11
C PRO A 48 -2.64 1.30 -18.22
N LEU A 49 -3.61 1.92 -17.54
CA LEU A 49 -5.01 1.52 -17.60
C LEU A 49 -5.54 1.62 -19.04
N ALA A 50 -6.23 0.57 -19.49
CA ALA A 50 -6.96 0.58 -20.74
C ALA A 50 -8.38 1.16 -20.54
N GLY A 51 -8.90 1.85 -21.57
CA GLY A 51 -10.27 2.40 -21.58
C GLY A 51 -10.39 3.75 -20.88
N PRO A 52 -11.63 4.18 -20.55
CA PRO A 52 -11.86 5.45 -19.88
C PRO A 52 -11.21 5.48 -18.51
N VAL A 53 -10.37 6.49 -18.29
CA VAL A 53 -9.67 6.75 -17.03
C VAL A 53 -10.13 8.07 -16.46
N ILE A 54 -10.02 8.17 -15.14
CA ILE A 54 -10.25 9.39 -14.39
C ILE A 54 -8.93 9.84 -13.82
N GLU A 55 -8.62 11.08 -14.10
CA GLU A 55 -7.39 11.73 -13.71
C GLU A 55 -7.61 12.46 -12.39
N VAL A 56 -6.78 12.14 -11.41
CA VAL A 56 -6.79 12.79 -10.11
C VAL A 56 -5.42 13.42 -9.89
N GLU A 57 -5.39 14.75 -9.87
CA GLU A 57 -4.20 15.53 -9.56
C GLU A 57 -3.65 15.17 -8.17
N VAL A 58 -2.37 14.83 -8.11
CA VAL A 58 -1.74 14.36 -6.88
C VAL A 58 -1.71 15.43 -5.80
N ASP A 59 -1.53 16.70 -6.17
CA ASP A 59 -1.59 17.82 -5.22
C ASP A 59 -2.94 17.90 -4.50
N ARG A 60 -4.02 17.51 -5.18
CA ARG A 60 -5.35 17.43 -4.57
C ARG A 60 -5.45 16.27 -3.59
N ILE A 61 -4.88 15.11 -3.94
CA ILE A 61 -4.84 13.94 -3.06
C ILE A 61 -4.14 14.30 -1.73
N TYR A 62 -2.95 14.89 -1.79
CA TYR A 62 -2.19 15.21 -0.59
C TYR A 62 -2.75 16.40 0.20
N ARG A 63 -3.47 17.32 -0.46
CA ARG A 63 -4.15 18.41 0.25
C ARG A 63 -5.40 17.94 0.99
N GLU A 64 -6.16 17.00 0.44
CA GLU A 64 -7.52 16.71 0.90
C GLU A 64 -7.72 15.29 1.49
N LEU A 65 -6.90 14.32 1.12
CA LEU A 65 -7.13 12.90 1.46
C LEU A 65 -6.06 12.30 2.38
N VAL A 66 -4.82 12.75 2.26
CA VAL A 66 -3.67 12.15 2.95
C VAL A 66 -3.05 13.19 3.90
N PRO A 67 -3.20 13.04 5.23
CA PRO A 67 -2.76 14.04 6.20
C PRO A 67 -1.26 13.95 6.54
N PHE A 68 -0.47 13.23 5.72
CA PHE A 68 0.95 13.03 5.97
C PHE A 68 1.80 14.16 5.38
N GLY A 69 2.95 14.41 5.99
CA GLY A 69 3.88 15.45 5.54
C GLY A 69 4.60 15.11 4.23
N PRO A 70 5.35 16.06 3.66
CA PRO A 70 5.94 15.96 2.32
C PRO A 70 6.79 14.72 2.03
N ALA A 71 7.42 14.11 3.05
CA ALA A 71 8.17 12.88 2.87
C ALA A 71 7.31 11.70 2.37
N TYR A 72 6.01 11.70 2.67
CA TYR A 72 5.03 10.71 2.24
C TYR A 72 4.29 11.11 0.96
N HIS A 73 4.64 12.25 0.36
CA HIS A 73 4.06 12.72 -0.90
C HIS A 73 4.73 12.03 -2.10
N THR A 74 4.63 10.70 -2.12
CA THR A 74 5.34 9.87 -3.10
C THR A 74 4.63 9.67 -4.42
N LEU A 75 3.30 9.72 -4.49
CA LEU A 75 2.60 9.83 -5.77
C LEU A 75 3.08 11.08 -6.49
N GLN A 76 3.17 11.02 -7.82
CA GLN A 76 3.64 12.12 -8.66
C GLN A 76 2.66 12.38 -9.80
N ASP A 77 2.68 13.61 -10.30
CA ASP A 77 1.87 14.09 -11.42
C ASP A 77 0.37 13.81 -11.20
N THR A 78 -0.16 12.82 -11.90
CA THR A 78 -1.56 12.45 -11.94
C THR A 78 -1.72 10.97 -11.60
N LEU A 79 -2.70 10.66 -10.74
CA LEU A 79 -3.15 9.29 -10.51
C LEU A 79 -4.31 8.98 -11.44
N PHE A 80 -4.21 7.87 -12.18
CA PHE A 80 -5.24 7.43 -13.11
C PHE A 80 -6.07 6.31 -12.46
N LEU A 81 -7.38 6.44 -12.53
CA LEU A 81 -8.35 5.51 -11.93
C LEU A 81 -9.31 4.96 -12.99
N SER A 82 -9.66 3.69 -12.89
CA SER A 82 -10.74 3.06 -13.67
C SER A 82 -11.35 1.91 -12.87
N GLY A 83 -12.36 1.24 -13.44
CA GLY A 83 -12.87 -0.02 -12.89
C GLY A 83 -11.83 -1.14 -12.85
N GLN A 84 -10.76 -1.05 -13.64
CA GLN A 84 -9.63 -2.00 -13.64
C GLN A 84 -8.58 -1.64 -12.57
N GLY A 85 -8.78 -0.56 -11.83
CA GLY A 85 -7.97 -0.17 -10.68
C GLY A 85 -7.26 1.16 -10.86
N ALA A 86 -6.10 1.32 -10.23
CA ALA A 86 -5.31 2.55 -10.27
C ALA A 86 -3.93 2.34 -10.92
N TRP A 87 -3.42 3.39 -11.55
CA TRP A 87 -2.08 3.45 -12.12
C TRP A 87 -1.50 4.84 -11.87
N GLY A 88 -0.24 4.92 -11.43
CA GLY A 88 0.40 6.21 -11.17
C GLY A 88 1.91 6.09 -11.03
N LYS A 89 2.57 7.24 -11.03
CA LYS A 89 4.02 7.33 -10.79
C LYS A 89 4.30 7.56 -9.31
N LEU A 90 5.44 7.05 -8.87
CA LEU A 90 5.95 7.21 -7.51
C LEU A 90 7.36 7.79 -7.54
N LYS A 91 7.69 8.61 -6.53
CA LYS A 91 9.04 9.07 -6.23
C LYS A 91 9.31 8.87 -4.75
N ALA A 92 10.32 8.07 -4.43
CA ALA A 92 10.81 7.99 -3.05
C ALA A 92 11.48 9.33 -2.69
N PRO A 93 11.30 9.84 -1.46
CA PRO A 93 12.03 11.03 -1.02
C PRO A 93 13.53 10.74 -0.96
N VAL A 94 14.34 11.79 -1.12
CA VAL A 94 15.79 11.71 -0.92
C VAL A 94 16.06 11.87 0.56
N LEU A 95 16.08 10.75 1.28
CA LEU A 95 16.43 10.69 2.71
C LEU A 95 17.67 9.82 2.89
N PRO A 96 18.52 10.12 3.90
CA PRO A 96 19.68 9.28 4.22
C PRO A 96 19.25 7.84 4.47
N ALA A 97 20.04 6.91 3.94
CA ALA A 97 19.74 5.50 4.16
C ALA A 97 19.90 5.14 5.64
N VAL A 98 18.89 4.50 6.23
CA VAL A 98 18.90 4.15 7.66
C VAL A 98 19.29 2.69 7.81
N GLY A 99 20.59 2.42 7.68
CA GLY A 99 21.19 1.10 7.96
C GLY A 99 20.92 0.00 6.93
N SER A 100 21.47 -1.18 7.20
CA SER A 100 21.45 -2.35 6.30
C SER A 100 20.05 -2.90 6.00
N MET A 101 19.04 -2.51 6.77
CA MET A 101 17.67 -2.96 6.52
C MET A 101 17.12 -2.43 5.20
N GLN A 102 17.49 -1.21 4.81
CA GLN A 102 17.02 -0.63 3.55
C GLN A 102 17.58 -1.33 2.32
N GLU A 103 18.74 -1.98 2.45
CA GLU A 103 19.31 -2.85 1.41
C GLU A 103 18.53 -4.15 1.24
N ILE A 104 17.74 -4.56 2.24
CA ILE A 104 16.96 -5.81 2.21
C ILE A 104 15.51 -5.54 1.82
N ILE A 105 14.85 -4.59 2.47
CA ILE A 105 13.40 -4.35 2.31
C ILE A 105 13.04 -3.08 1.55
N GLY A 106 14.04 -2.29 1.17
CA GLY A 106 13.86 -1.06 0.41
C GLY A 106 13.33 0.11 1.23
N SER A 107 13.16 1.22 0.53
CA SER A 107 12.49 2.41 1.03
C SER A 107 11.00 2.12 1.30
N PRO A 108 10.43 2.51 2.45
CA PRO A 108 9.02 2.25 2.73
C PRO A 108 8.08 3.18 1.93
N PHE A 109 8.59 4.32 1.47
CA PHE A 109 7.77 5.41 0.93
C PHE A 109 7.06 5.08 -0.41
N PRO A 110 7.67 4.35 -1.36
CA PRO A 110 6.96 3.89 -2.56
C PRO A 110 5.77 2.96 -2.23
N LEU A 111 5.93 2.03 -1.27
CA LEU A 111 4.83 1.17 -0.85
C LEU A 111 3.69 1.98 -0.22
N ASP A 112 4.03 2.95 0.62
CA ASP A 112 3.04 3.85 1.21
C ASP A 112 2.28 4.66 0.13
N GLY A 113 2.97 5.13 -0.91
CA GLY A 113 2.33 5.74 -2.09
C GLY A 113 1.40 4.81 -2.85
N ALA A 114 1.79 3.53 -3.02
CA ALA A 114 0.90 2.53 -3.62
C ALA A 114 -0.35 2.28 -2.76
N LEU A 115 -0.20 2.28 -1.43
CA LEU A 115 -1.34 2.19 -0.50
C LEU A 115 -2.23 3.45 -0.57
N HIS A 116 -1.66 4.64 -0.74
CA HIS A 116 -2.44 5.86 -1.01
C HIS A 116 -3.25 5.74 -2.29
N ALA A 117 -2.67 5.22 -3.38
CA ALA A 117 -3.42 4.97 -4.61
C ALA A 117 -4.59 3.99 -4.38
N ALA A 118 -4.41 2.96 -3.55
CA ALA A 118 -5.48 2.05 -3.16
C ALA A 118 -6.55 2.73 -2.30
N CYS A 119 -6.16 3.58 -1.34
CA CYS A 119 -7.11 4.39 -0.56
C CYS A 119 -7.97 5.27 -1.48
N VAL A 120 -7.36 5.95 -2.45
CA VAL A 120 -8.07 6.82 -3.41
C VAL A 120 -9.02 5.98 -4.26
N LEU A 121 -8.55 4.89 -4.87
CA LEU A 121 -9.41 3.98 -5.64
C LEU A 121 -10.59 3.44 -4.80
N GLY A 122 -10.32 3.09 -3.55
CA GLY A 122 -11.34 2.57 -2.63
C GLY A 122 -12.39 3.61 -2.25
N GLN A 123 -12.00 4.86 -2.01
CA GLN A 123 -12.93 5.97 -1.75
C GLN A 123 -13.89 6.26 -2.91
N ARG A 124 -13.47 5.95 -4.14
CA ARG A 124 -14.33 6.03 -5.33
C ARG A 124 -15.31 4.86 -5.42
N SER A 125 -14.87 3.71 -4.92
CA SER A 125 -15.59 2.44 -5.06
C SER A 125 -16.50 2.15 -3.86
N ALA A 126 -16.35 2.85 -2.73
CA ALA A 126 -17.09 2.59 -1.49
C ALA A 126 -17.66 3.87 -0.87
N ASP A 127 -18.65 3.72 0.03
CA ASP A 127 -19.28 4.82 0.76
C ASP A 127 -18.57 5.20 2.08
N PHE A 128 -17.36 4.69 2.25
CA PHE A 128 -16.49 4.93 3.40
C PHE A 128 -15.06 5.25 2.95
N VAL A 129 -14.24 5.77 3.87
CA VAL A 129 -12.80 5.95 3.62
C VAL A 129 -12.06 4.68 4.05
N PRO A 130 -11.52 3.89 3.10
CA PRO A 130 -10.83 2.65 3.40
C PRO A 130 -9.39 2.93 3.82
N PHE A 131 -8.96 2.29 4.91
CA PHE A 131 -7.57 2.27 5.36
C PHE A 131 -7.05 0.83 5.32
N PRO A 132 -5.77 0.62 4.98
CA PRO A 132 -5.18 -0.71 4.99
C PRO A 132 -5.16 -1.26 6.42
N VAL A 133 -5.65 -2.48 6.59
CA VAL A 133 -5.69 -3.18 7.90
C VAL A 133 -4.91 -4.48 7.90
N GLU A 134 -4.62 -5.05 6.72
CA GLU A 134 -3.90 -6.30 6.57
C GLU A 134 -3.23 -6.33 5.19
N LEU A 135 -2.02 -6.90 5.14
CA LEU A 135 -1.34 -7.25 3.89
C LEU A 135 -1.22 -8.78 3.85
N GLY A 136 -1.94 -9.44 2.94
CA GLY A 136 -1.91 -10.91 2.85
C GLY A 136 -0.51 -11.46 2.57
N ARG A 137 0.18 -10.92 1.56
CA ARG A 137 1.58 -11.27 1.26
C ARG A 137 2.31 -10.09 0.63
N ARG A 138 3.51 -9.75 1.13
CA ARG A 138 4.45 -8.83 0.50
C ARG A 138 5.68 -9.58 0.00
N ILE A 139 6.10 -9.29 -1.22
CA ILE A 139 7.35 -9.81 -1.81
C ILE A 139 8.18 -8.61 -2.26
N VAL A 140 9.39 -8.50 -1.73
CA VAL A 140 10.40 -7.55 -2.22
C VAL A 140 11.34 -8.33 -3.13
N ARG A 141 11.27 -8.06 -4.43
CA ARG A 141 12.18 -8.67 -5.44
C ARG A 141 13.41 -7.81 -5.64
N ARG A 142 13.21 -6.49 -5.64
CA ARG A 142 14.27 -5.49 -5.69
C ARG A 142 13.93 -4.41 -4.65
N PRO A 143 14.83 -4.12 -3.72
CA PRO A 143 14.64 -3.05 -2.75
C PRO A 143 14.49 -1.71 -3.47
N THR A 144 13.40 -0.99 -3.23
CA THR A 144 13.28 0.40 -3.68
C THR A 144 14.31 1.28 -2.97
N GLN A 145 14.86 2.26 -3.69
CA GLN A 145 15.90 3.18 -3.22
C GLN A 145 15.35 4.58 -2.94
N ALA A 146 15.99 5.29 -2.01
CA ALA A 146 15.75 6.71 -1.76
C ALA A 146 15.98 7.51 -3.06
N GLY A 147 15.13 8.51 -3.31
CA GLY A 147 15.16 9.26 -4.57
C GLY A 147 14.80 8.46 -5.83
N GLY A 148 14.50 7.17 -5.74
CA GLY A 148 14.13 6.35 -6.90
C GLY A 148 12.73 6.68 -7.43
N SER A 149 12.55 6.51 -8.74
CA SER A 149 11.27 6.70 -9.43
C SER A 149 10.68 5.34 -9.82
N TYR A 150 9.37 5.19 -9.65
CA TYR A 150 8.66 3.93 -9.88
C TYR A 150 7.28 4.18 -10.49
N ILE A 151 6.64 3.09 -10.91
CA ILE A 151 5.24 3.01 -11.32
C ILE A 151 4.52 2.12 -10.31
N THR A 152 3.30 2.49 -9.92
CA THR A 152 2.41 1.64 -9.13
C THR A 152 1.20 1.20 -9.93
N ARG A 153 0.79 -0.05 -9.72
CA ARG A 153 -0.47 -0.61 -10.19
C ARG A 153 -1.26 -1.14 -9.01
N VAL A 154 -2.51 -0.71 -8.89
CA VAL A 154 -3.49 -1.24 -7.92
C VAL A 154 -4.58 -1.97 -8.68
N VAL A 155 -4.84 -3.23 -8.34
CA VAL A 155 -5.83 -4.07 -8.98
C VAL A 155 -6.91 -4.44 -7.95
N PRO A 156 -8.19 -4.13 -8.17
CA PRO A 156 -9.28 -4.60 -7.32
C PRO A 156 -9.40 -6.12 -7.42
N VAL A 157 -9.48 -6.79 -6.28
CA VAL A 157 -9.61 -8.26 -6.19
C VAL A 157 -11.03 -8.64 -5.76
N SER A 158 -11.53 -8.04 -4.69
CA SER A 158 -12.89 -8.29 -4.21
C SER A 158 -13.43 -7.11 -3.42
N ARG A 159 -14.76 -7.10 -3.25
CA ARG A 159 -15.49 -6.07 -2.53
C ARG A 159 -16.67 -6.67 -1.80
N THR A 160 -16.82 -6.30 -0.54
CA THR A 160 -18.05 -6.45 0.26
C THR A 160 -18.57 -5.06 0.64
N SER A 161 -19.60 -4.99 1.49
CA SER A 161 -20.10 -3.72 2.03
C SER A 161 -19.13 -3.04 3.00
N ASP A 162 -18.25 -3.81 3.64
CA ASP A 162 -17.41 -3.39 4.77
C ASP A 162 -15.91 -3.57 4.50
N GLU A 163 -15.53 -4.28 3.43
CA GLU A 163 -14.15 -4.54 3.07
C GLU A 163 -13.90 -4.43 1.56
N LEU A 164 -12.75 -3.85 1.24
CA LEU A 164 -12.17 -3.88 -0.10
C LEU A 164 -10.88 -4.68 -0.07
N VAL A 165 -10.61 -5.46 -1.12
CA VAL A 165 -9.35 -6.18 -1.28
C VAL A 165 -8.68 -5.77 -2.58
N PHE A 166 -7.40 -5.43 -2.49
CA PHE A 166 -6.57 -5.04 -3.63
C PHE A 166 -5.26 -5.84 -3.69
N ASP A 167 -4.73 -5.96 -4.90
CA ASP A 167 -3.35 -6.35 -5.15
C ASP A 167 -2.57 -5.15 -5.70
N LEU A 168 -1.30 -5.04 -5.32
CA LEU A 168 -0.41 -3.93 -5.62
C LEU A 168 0.86 -4.44 -6.30
N GLY A 169 1.32 -3.72 -7.32
CA GLY A 169 2.64 -3.91 -7.92
C GLY A 169 3.40 -2.59 -8.00
N ILE A 170 4.70 -2.62 -7.71
CA ILE A 170 5.63 -1.50 -7.87
C ILE A 170 6.68 -1.92 -8.89
N PHE A 171 6.91 -1.07 -9.89
CA PHE A 171 7.76 -1.35 -11.05
C PHE A 171 8.68 -0.18 -11.34
N ASP A 172 9.75 -0.41 -12.10
CA ASP A 172 10.41 0.69 -12.81
C ASP A 172 9.70 1.03 -14.13
N ASN A 173 10.28 1.95 -14.89
CA ASN A 173 9.76 2.39 -16.18
C ASN A 173 9.85 1.33 -17.28
N ASP A 174 10.73 0.34 -17.14
CA ASP A 174 10.87 -0.78 -18.08
C ASP A 174 9.92 -1.94 -17.73
N GLY A 175 9.06 -1.75 -16.72
CA GLY A 175 8.09 -2.74 -16.26
C GLY A 175 8.70 -3.84 -15.39
N GLN A 176 9.95 -3.68 -14.95
CA GLN A 176 10.58 -4.62 -14.04
C GLN A 176 10.05 -4.46 -12.64
N ILE A 177 9.67 -5.58 -12.04
CA ILE A 177 9.02 -5.62 -10.75
C ILE A 177 10.00 -5.39 -9.59
N TYR A 178 9.66 -4.46 -8.70
CA TYR A 178 10.38 -4.19 -7.46
C TYR A 178 9.70 -4.89 -6.29
N GLU A 179 8.40 -4.63 -6.12
CA GLU A 179 7.63 -5.17 -5.01
C GLU A 179 6.22 -5.56 -5.47
N THR A 180 5.66 -6.59 -4.83
CA THR A 180 4.23 -6.90 -4.94
C THR A 180 3.63 -7.07 -3.56
N VAL A 181 2.40 -6.61 -3.39
CA VAL A 181 1.61 -6.88 -2.20
C VAL A 181 0.25 -7.42 -2.62
N THR A 182 -0.09 -8.64 -2.22
CA THR A 182 -1.38 -9.25 -2.53
C THR A 182 -2.26 -9.33 -1.30
N GLY A 183 -3.57 -9.26 -1.50
CA GLY A 183 -4.55 -9.35 -0.41
C GLY A 183 -4.46 -8.17 0.55
N VAL A 184 -4.28 -6.96 0.02
CA VAL A 184 -4.37 -5.73 0.81
C VAL A 184 -5.83 -5.52 1.18
N ARG A 185 -6.17 -5.80 2.44
CA ARG A 185 -7.52 -5.57 2.96
C ARG A 185 -7.64 -4.15 3.45
N MET A 186 -8.73 -3.50 3.08
CA MET A 186 -9.02 -2.14 3.49
C MET A 186 -10.43 -2.02 4.05
N ARG A 187 -10.56 -1.34 5.19
CA ARG A 187 -11.82 -1.17 5.93
C ARG A 187 -11.96 0.25 6.47
N ASP A 188 -13.17 0.60 6.89
CA ASP A 188 -13.42 1.83 7.63
C ASP A 188 -12.94 1.70 9.09
N VAL A 189 -11.83 2.34 9.43
CA VAL A 189 -11.32 2.41 10.82
C VAL A 189 -11.89 3.60 11.59
N SER A 190 -12.58 4.50 10.88
CA SER A 190 -13.18 5.72 11.44
C SER A 190 -14.60 5.51 11.95
N ARG A 191 -15.21 4.34 11.72
CA ARG A 191 -16.60 4.03 12.06
C ARG A 191 -17.59 5.04 11.46
N GLY A 192 -17.34 5.46 10.23
CA GLY A 192 -18.17 6.37 9.45
C GLY A 192 -17.98 7.85 9.76
N THR A 193 -17.08 8.21 10.68
CA THR A 193 -16.81 9.62 11.03
C THR A 193 -16.07 10.38 9.91
N ILE A 194 -15.32 9.66 9.07
CA ILE A 194 -14.67 10.23 7.89
C ILE A 194 -15.42 9.76 6.65
N LYS A 195 -15.77 10.70 5.77
CA LYS A 195 -16.45 10.42 4.50
C LYS A 195 -15.58 10.83 3.32
N PRO A 196 -15.63 10.08 2.20
CA PRO A 196 -14.99 10.51 0.96
C PRO A 196 -15.51 11.90 0.55
N PRO A 197 -14.64 12.79 0.04
CA PRO A 197 -15.08 14.09 -0.42
C PRO A 197 -15.95 13.96 -1.68
N ALA A 198 -16.86 14.91 -1.90
CA ALA A 198 -17.89 14.81 -2.94
C ALA A 198 -17.33 14.65 -4.36
N TRP A 199 -16.13 15.15 -4.64
CA TRP A 199 -15.49 15.03 -5.95
C TRP A 199 -15.01 13.60 -6.27
N MET A 200 -14.88 12.73 -5.27
CA MET A 200 -14.52 11.32 -5.48
C MET A 200 -15.67 10.48 -6.03
N LYS A 201 -16.92 10.92 -5.81
CA LYS A 201 -18.13 10.23 -6.27
C LYS A 201 -18.60 10.67 -7.67
N LYS A 202 -17.92 11.62 -8.29
CA LYS A 202 -18.20 12.09 -9.66
C LYS A 202 -17.50 11.21 -10.67
#